data_AF-A0A7S4G0W9-F1
#
_entry.id   AF-A0A7S4G0W9-F1
#
_cell.length_a   1.000
_cell.length_b   1.000
_cell.length_c   1.000
_cell.angle_alpha   90.00
_cell.angle_beta   90.00
_cell.angle_gamma   90.00
#
_symmetry.space_group_name_H-M   'P 1'
#
loop_
_entity.id
_entity.type
_entity.pdbx_description
1 polymer ?
#
loop_
_entity_poly.entity_id
_entity_poly.type
_entity_poly.pdbx_seq_one_letter_code
_entity_poly.pdbx_strand_id
1 'polypeptide(L)'
;FFFGPALRATTRSGSAMRRCMLRPFAGLVARAPFPLLPARRHGSDRHKVLTAEDAVHLIEDGATITVGGFVAQGCPEHLLQALARRFKETGSPKGLTLVFGGGPGDSAVRGLNHLALPGLLRRTIGAHYGQTPRLAELVRENAVEAYNLPL
;
A
#
# COMPACT_ATOMS: atom_id res chain seq x y z
N PHE A 1 -18.03 32.85 52.65
CA PHE A 1 -17.63 31.49 52.25
C PHE A 1 -16.24 31.59 51.60
N PHE A 2 -15.16 31.96 52.31
CA PHE A 2 -14.31 31.10 53.17
C PHE A 2 -13.95 29.77 52.47
N PHE A 3 -12.71 29.43 52.11
CA PHE A 3 -11.37 29.92 52.48
C PHE A 3 -10.35 29.73 51.33
N GLY A 4 -9.32 30.58 51.34
CA GLY A 4 -8.14 30.49 50.48
C GLY A 4 -7.09 29.44 50.91
N PRO A 5 -5.82 29.60 50.45
CA PRO A 5 -4.82 28.55 50.35
C PRO A 5 -3.85 28.46 51.55
N ALA A 6 -2.96 27.47 51.46
CA ALA A 6 -1.72 27.22 52.21
C ALA A 6 -1.87 26.40 53.51
N LEU A 7 -1.07 25.33 53.65
CA LEU A 7 -0.04 25.28 54.70
C LEU A 7 0.92 24.07 54.60
N ARG A 8 2.18 24.47 54.68
CA ARG A 8 3.44 23.83 55.08
C ARG A 8 3.46 22.38 55.58
N ALA A 9 4.47 21.71 55.03
CA ALA A 9 5.32 20.66 55.58
C ALA A 9 5.19 20.36 57.08
N THR A 10 5.00 19.07 57.38
CA THR A 10 5.60 18.41 58.55
C THR A 10 6.31 17.14 58.08
N THR A 11 7.59 17.06 58.44
CA THR A 11 8.47 15.92 58.23
C THR A 11 8.08 14.77 59.15
N ARG A 12 7.87 13.56 58.62
CA ARG A 12 8.00 12.34 59.41
C ARG A 12 8.78 11.28 58.64
N SER A 13 10.02 11.16 59.10
CA SER A 13 10.93 10.01 59.04
C SER A 13 10.22 8.65 58.90
N GLY A 14 10.73 7.79 58.02
CA GLY A 14 10.35 6.38 58.00
C GLY A 14 10.55 5.66 56.66
N SER A 15 11.81 5.46 56.27
CA SER A 15 12.32 4.26 55.58
C SER A 15 11.36 3.43 54.72
N ALA A 16 11.41 3.61 53.39
CA ALA A 16 11.61 2.53 52.41
C ALA A 16 11.52 3.14 51.00
N MET A 17 12.53 3.93 50.65
CA MET A 17 12.76 4.40 49.29
C MET A 17 13.10 3.18 48.43
N ARG A 18 12.08 2.55 47.83
CA ARG A 18 12.30 1.63 46.71
C ARG A 18 12.94 2.47 45.61
N ARG A 19 14.27 2.39 45.53
CA ARG A 19 15.04 2.81 44.36
C ARG A 19 14.44 2.09 43.16
N CYS A 20 13.52 2.75 42.45
CA CYS A 20 13.32 2.44 41.05
C CYS A 20 14.64 2.85 40.39
N MET A 21 15.57 1.89 40.33
CA MET A 21 16.81 2.05 39.62
C MET A 21 16.44 2.41 38.19
N LEU A 22 16.70 3.66 37.82
CA LEU A 22 16.83 4.06 36.43
C LEU A 22 17.88 3.11 35.84
N ARG A 23 17.42 2.11 35.10
CA ARG A 23 18.30 1.24 34.34
C ARG A 23 18.96 2.12 33.29
N PRO A 24 20.29 2.10 33.16
CA PRO A 24 20.94 2.82 32.07
C PRO A 24 20.40 2.26 30.75
N PHE A 25 19.95 3.16 29.88
CA PHE A 25 19.57 2.87 28.50
C PHE A 25 20.86 2.60 27.72
N ALA A 26 21.48 1.45 27.98
CA ALA A 26 22.65 0.94 27.29
C ALA A 26 22.20 -0.28 26.47
N GLY A 27 21.95 -0.07 25.19
CA GLY A 27 21.51 -1.13 24.29
C GLY A 27 20.76 -0.59 23.08
N LEU A 28 21.42 0.26 22.30
CA LEU A 28 21.07 0.45 20.90
C LEU A 28 21.30 -0.90 20.20
N VAL A 29 20.31 -1.80 20.24
CA VAL A 29 20.25 -2.89 19.28
C VAL A 29 19.87 -2.23 17.97
N ALA A 30 20.89 -1.83 17.22
CA ALA A 30 20.76 -1.60 15.80
C ALA A 30 20.12 -2.88 15.24
N ARG A 31 18.80 -2.84 14.99
CA ARG A 31 18.16 -3.84 14.15
C ARG A 31 18.94 -3.80 12.85
N ALA A 32 19.56 -4.92 12.52
CA ALA A 32 20.31 -5.09 11.29
C ALA A 32 19.50 -4.46 10.15
N PRO A 33 20.13 -3.74 9.20
CA PRO A 33 19.44 -3.35 7.99
C PRO A 33 18.83 -4.63 7.44
N PHE A 34 17.53 -4.59 7.16
CA PHE A 34 16.78 -5.66 6.49
C PHE A 34 17.75 -6.38 5.56
N PRO A 35 18.05 -7.69 5.76
CA PRO A 35 19.05 -8.35 4.94
C PRO A 35 18.60 -8.14 3.51
N LEU A 36 19.35 -7.31 2.77
CA LEU A 36 19.14 -7.12 1.36
C LEU A 36 19.41 -8.50 0.79
N LEU A 37 18.35 -9.28 0.63
CA LEU A 37 18.38 -10.52 -0.14
C LEU A 37 19.18 -10.15 -1.40
N PRO A 38 20.23 -10.91 -1.73
CA PRO A 38 21.02 -10.60 -2.92
C PRO A 38 20.03 -10.41 -4.04
N ALA A 39 20.01 -9.22 -4.64
CA ALA A 39 19.10 -8.91 -5.74
C ALA A 39 19.23 -10.10 -6.69
N ARG A 40 18.18 -10.93 -6.80
CA ARG A 40 18.23 -12.07 -7.71
C ARG A 40 18.51 -11.41 -9.04
N ARG A 41 19.74 -11.59 -9.54
CA ARG A 41 20.05 -11.31 -10.93
C ARG A 41 19.15 -12.31 -11.66
N HIS A 42 17.96 -11.86 -12.02
CA HIS A 42 17.24 -12.49 -13.10
C HIS A 42 18.25 -12.47 -14.24
N GLY A 43 18.66 -13.67 -14.66
CA GLY A 43 19.68 -13.82 -15.69
C GLY A 43 19.36 -12.91 -16.85
N SER A 44 20.42 -12.37 -17.45
CA SER A 44 20.42 -11.48 -18.61
C SER A 44 19.86 -12.13 -19.90
N ASP A 45 19.11 -13.23 -19.77
CA ASP A 45 18.56 -14.05 -20.86
C ASP A 45 17.06 -13.86 -21.08
N ARG A 46 16.39 -12.99 -20.30
CA ARG A 46 15.03 -12.57 -20.63
C ARG A 46 15.07 -11.38 -21.58
N HIS A 47 14.53 -11.56 -22.79
CA HIS A 47 14.27 -10.47 -23.71
C HIS A 47 13.47 -9.37 -23.00
N LYS A 48 14.05 -8.16 -22.95
CA LYS A 48 13.46 -6.99 -22.27
C LYS A 48 12.35 -6.32 -23.07
N VAL A 49 12.22 -6.69 -24.35
CA VAL A 49 11.20 -6.21 -25.26
C VAL A 49 10.22 -7.35 -25.47
N LEU A 50 8.98 -7.13 -25.03
CA LEU A 50 7.88 -8.08 -25.10
C LEU A 50 6.66 -7.37 -25.69
N THR A 51 5.73 -8.15 -26.23
CA THR A 51 4.38 -7.65 -26.51
C THR A 51 3.65 -7.33 -25.20
N ALA A 52 2.55 -6.58 -25.27
CA ALA A 52 1.76 -6.29 -24.08
C ALA A 52 1.15 -7.57 -23.50
N GLU A 53 0.69 -8.47 -24.37
CA GLU A 53 0.14 -9.78 -24.07
C GLU A 53 1.17 -10.65 -23.33
N ASP A 54 2.37 -10.81 -23.88
CA ASP A 54 3.45 -11.57 -23.24
C ASP A 54 3.85 -10.98 -21.88
N ALA A 55 3.91 -9.65 -21.79
CA ALA A 55 4.27 -8.98 -20.55
C ALA A 55 3.23 -9.20 -19.45
N VAL A 56 1.93 -9.10 -19.77
CA VAL A 56 0.88 -9.33 -18.77
C VAL A 56 0.77 -10.80 -18.39
N HIS A 57 1.19 -11.75 -19.25
CA HIS A 57 1.26 -13.18 -18.93
C HIS A 57 2.22 -13.51 -17.79
N LEU A 58 3.21 -12.66 -17.53
CA LEU A 58 4.14 -12.80 -16.40
C LEU A 58 3.51 -12.50 -15.03
N ILE A 59 2.30 -11.93 -15.01
CA ILE A 59 1.58 -11.60 -13.77
C ILE A 59 0.83 -12.85 -13.31
N GLU A 60 1.17 -13.33 -12.12
CA GLU A 60 0.53 -14.49 -11.48
C GLU A 60 -0.66 -14.08 -10.60
N ASP A 61 -1.52 -15.04 -10.26
CA ASP A 61 -2.60 -14.85 -9.30
C ASP A 61 -2.04 -14.35 -7.96
N GLY A 62 -2.74 -13.41 -7.32
CA GLY A 62 -2.34 -12.86 -6.03
C GLY A 62 -1.13 -11.92 -6.06
N ALA A 63 -0.58 -11.61 -7.23
CA ALA A 63 0.54 -10.69 -7.36
C ALA A 63 0.18 -9.27 -6.90
N THR A 64 1.20 -8.53 -6.45
CA THR A 64 1.11 -7.09 -6.21
C THR A 64 1.64 -6.34 -7.43
N ILE A 65 0.81 -5.47 -8.00
CA ILE A 65 1.18 -4.62 -9.13
C ILE A 65 1.13 -3.16 -8.72
N THR A 66 2.03 -2.36 -9.27
CA THR A 66 2.05 -0.91 -9.09
C THR A 66 1.85 -0.25 -10.45
N VAL A 67 0.96 0.74 -10.50
CA VAL A 67 0.70 1.50 -11.72
C VAL A 67 1.13 2.95 -11.49
N GLY A 68 2.08 3.39 -12.30
CA GLY A 68 2.51 4.79 -12.34
C GLY A 68 1.51 5.68 -13.08
N GLY A 69 1.72 6.99 -12.95
CA GLY A 69 0.92 8.02 -13.61
C GLY A 69 0.24 8.96 -12.62
N PHE A 70 -0.24 10.08 -13.14
CA PHE A 70 -0.93 11.12 -12.40
C PHE A 70 -2.07 11.67 -13.24
N VAL A 71 -3.32 11.49 -12.79
CA VAL A 71 -4.52 11.82 -13.58
C VAL A 71 -4.41 11.15 -14.97
N ALA A 72 -4.52 11.90 -16.07
CA ALA A 72 -4.51 11.35 -17.41
C ALA A 72 -3.10 11.15 -18.00
N GLN A 73 -2.03 11.41 -17.23
CA GLN A 73 -0.66 11.44 -17.73
C GLN A 73 0.18 10.26 -17.20
N GLY A 74 1.01 9.68 -18.07
CA GLY A 74 1.97 8.62 -17.72
C GLY A 74 1.34 7.26 -17.40
N CYS A 75 0.05 7.07 -17.69
CA CYS A 75 -0.64 5.79 -17.49
C CYS A 75 -0.23 4.77 -18.56
N PRO A 76 0.15 3.52 -18.18
CA PRO A 76 0.49 2.46 -19.13
C PRO A 76 -0.77 1.82 -19.74
N GLU A 77 -1.56 2.62 -20.46
CA GLU A 77 -2.89 2.28 -20.97
C GLU A 77 -2.93 0.95 -21.74
N HIS A 78 -1.95 0.72 -22.63
CA HIS A 78 -1.92 -0.49 -23.45
C HIS A 78 -1.75 -1.77 -22.61
N LEU A 79 -0.92 -1.73 -21.56
CA LEU A 79 -0.73 -2.86 -20.64
C LEU A 79 -1.97 -3.11 -19.78
N LEU A 80 -2.63 -2.05 -19.31
CA LEU A 80 -3.85 -2.19 -18.51
C LEU A 80 -4.99 -2.82 -19.33
N GLN A 81 -5.13 -2.42 -20.59
CA GLN A 81 -6.10 -3.03 -21.50
C GLN A 81 -5.75 -4.51 -21.78
N ALA A 82 -4.47 -4.83 -22.01
CA ALA A 82 -4.03 -6.22 -22.22
C ALA A 82 -4.31 -7.10 -20.99
N LEU A 83 -4.03 -6.60 -19.77
CA LEU A 83 -4.32 -7.31 -18.53
C LEU A 83 -5.83 -7.54 -18.35
N ALA A 84 -6.65 -6.52 -18.62
CA ALA A 84 -8.10 -6.62 -18.55
C ALA A 84 -8.65 -7.63 -19.57
N ARG A 85 -8.12 -7.65 -20.81
CA ARG A 85 -8.47 -8.65 -21.83
C ARG A 85 -8.12 -10.07 -21.36
N ARG A 86 -6.87 -10.29 -20.93
CA ARG A 86 -6.40 -11.59 -20.41
C ARG A 86 -7.31 -12.11 -19.30
N PHE A 87 -7.68 -11.26 -18.34
CA PHE A 87 -8.58 -11.67 -17.25
C PHE A 87 -9.97 -12.06 -17.76
N LYS A 88 -10.55 -11.30 -18.68
CA LYS A 88 -11.88 -11.62 -19.26
C LYS A 88 -11.87 -12.94 -20.03
N GLU A 89 -10.79 -13.23 -20.74
CA GLU A 89 -10.66 -14.43 -21.57
C GLU A 89 -10.36 -15.69 -20.74
N THR A 90 -9.52 -15.56 -19.71
CA THR A 90 -8.96 -16.72 -18.99
C THR A 90 -9.44 -16.87 -17.55
N GLY A 91 -10.05 -15.84 -16.98
CA GLY A 91 -10.36 -15.76 -15.54
C GLY A 91 -9.15 -15.52 -14.64
N SER A 92 -7.96 -15.32 -15.22
CA SER A 92 -6.70 -15.07 -14.51
C SER A 92 -5.90 -13.92 -15.15
N PRO A 93 -5.10 -13.16 -14.38
CA PRO A 93 -4.83 -13.37 -12.96
C PRO A 93 -5.96 -12.87 -12.06
N LYS A 94 -6.17 -13.51 -10.90
CA LYS A 94 -7.19 -13.10 -9.91
C LYS A 94 -6.57 -12.69 -8.59
N GLY A 95 -7.32 -11.89 -7.83
CA GLY A 95 -6.97 -11.50 -6.46
C GLY A 95 -5.72 -10.64 -6.34
N LEU A 96 -5.44 -9.79 -7.33
CA LEU A 96 -4.28 -8.89 -7.32
C LEU A 96 -4.37 -7.84 -6.20
N THR A 97 -3.21 -7.40 -5.73
CA THR A 97 -3.09 -6.15 -4.95
C THR A 97 -2.61 -5.04 -5.87
N LEU A 98 -3.40 -3.97 -5.99
CA LEU A 98 -3.08 -2.80 -6.82
C LEU A 98 -2.55 -1.65 -5.94
N VAL A 99 -1.37 -1.13 -6.27
CA VAL A 99 -0.78 0.05 -5.63
C VAL A 99 -0.71 1.22 -6.61
N PHE A 100 -1.18 2.40 -6.21
CA PHE A 100 -1.12 3.60 -7.03
C PHE A 100 -1.13 4.89 -6.20
N GLY A 101 -0.47 5.93 -6.69
CA GLY A 101 -0.49 7.26 -6.09
C GLY A 101 -1.51 8.17 -6.77
N GLY A 102 -1.11 8.72 -7.93
CA GLY A 102 -1.78 9.83 -8.60
C GLY A 102 -3.14 9.55 -9.26
N GLY A 103 -3.79 8.43 -8.94
CA GLY A 103 -5.05 8.01 -9.57
C GLY A 103 -5.03 8.05 -11.10
N PRO A 104 -4.20 7.25 -11.79
CA PRO A 104 -4.15 7.24 -13.26
C PRO A 104 -5.52 6.90 -13.89
N GLY A 105 -6.14 7.87 -14.55
CA GLY A 105 -7.50 7.74 -15.07
C GLY A 105 -8.00 9.00 -15.76
N ASP A 106 -9.21 8.91 -16.30
CA ASP A 106 -9.89 9.95 -17.09
C ASP A 106 -11.25 10.36 -16.51
N SER A 107 -11.54 9.97 -15.26
CA SER A 107 -12.86 10.10 -14.64
C SER A 107 -14.00 9.40 -15.40
N ALA A 108 -13.68 8.46 -16.29
CA ALA A 108 -14.66 7.69 -17.05
C ALA A 108 -14.28 6.21 -17.14
N VAL A 109 -13.55 5.82 -18.19
CA VAL A 109 -13.36 4.40 -18.55
C VAL A 109 -11.90 3.98 -18.71
N ARG A 110 -10.95 4.92 -18.74
CA ARG A 110 -9.53 4.67 -19.05
C ARG A 110 -8.67 4.56 -17.79
N GLY A 111 -7.41 4.19 -17.98
CA GLY A 111 -6.46 4.00 -16.88
C GLY A 111 -6.86 2.87 -15.94
N LEU A 112 -6.79 3.11 -14.63
CA LEU A 112 -7.09 2.08 -13.63
C LEU A 112 -8.53 1.55 -13.70
N ASN A 113 -9.45 2.29 -14.35
CA ASN A 113 -10.81 1.83 -14.58
C ASN A 113 -10.89 0.51 -15.39
N HIS A 114 -9.86 0.17 -16.17
CA HIS A 114 -9.76 -1.13 -16.85
C HIS A 114 -9.65 -2.31 -15.89
N LEU A 115 -9.10 -2.08 -14.70
CA LEU A 115 -8.88 -3.11 -13.67
C LEU A 115 -10.08 -3.27 -12.73
N ALA A 116 -11.14 -2.48 -12.91
CA ALA A 116 -12.36 -2.58 -12.12
C ALA A 116 -13.24 -3.77 -12.60
N LEU A 117 -12.68 -4.97 -12.53
CA LEU A 117 -13.33 -6.23 -12.90
C LEU A 117 -13.49 -7.09 -11.63
N PRO A 118 -14.71 -7.58 -11.32
CA PRO A 118 -14.93 -8.43 -10.15
C PRO A 118 -13.99 -9.65 -10.16
N GLY A 119 -13.30 -9.89 -9.03
CA GLY A 119 -12.36 -10.99 -8.87
C GLY A 119 -10.93 -10.73 -9.36
N LEU A 120 -10.71 -9.75 -10.24
CA LEU A 120 -9.35 -9.38 -10.68
C LEU A 120 -8.54 -8.78 -9.52
N LEU A 121 -9.15 -7.84 -8.78
CA LEU A 121 -8.53 -7.20 -7.62
C LEU A 121 -9.07 -7.79 -6.33
N ARG A 122 -8.17 -8.06 -5.39
CA ARG A 122 -8.50 -8.33 -3.98
C ARG A 122 -8.36 -7.07 -3.13
N ARG A 123 -7.34 -6.24 -3.43
CA ARG A 123 -6.99 -5.08 -2.61
C ARG A 123 -6.50 -3.90 -3.45
N THR A 124 -6.83 -2.69 -3.03
CA THR A 124 -6.22 -1.44 -3.49
C THR A 124 -5.49 -0.73 -2.35
N ILE A 125 -4.30 -0.20 -2.66
CA ILE A 125 -3.53 0.72 -1.81
C ILE A 125 -3.31 1.96 -2.67
N GLY A 126 -4.23 2.92 -2.53
CA GLY A 126 -4.32 4.12 -3.35
C GLY A 126 -4.05 5.38 -2.56
N ALA A 127 -4.00 6.52 -3.25
CA ALA A 127 -4.02 7.85 -2.63
C ALA A 127 -5.10 8.79 -3.20
N HIS A 128 -5.46 8.63 -4.49
CA HIS A 128 -6.48 9.45 -5.13
C HIS A 128 -7.40 8.64 -6.06
N TYR A 129 -8.66 8.47 -5.68
CA TYR A 129 -9.65 7.68 -6.44
C TYR A 129 -10.55 8.50 -7.39
N GLY A 130 -10.46 9.84 -7.36
CA GLY A 130 -11.41 10.72 -8.07
C GLY A 130 -11.40 10.59 -9.60
N GLN A 131 -10.31 10.07 -10.19
CA GLN A 131 -10.18 9.87 -11.63
C GLN A 131 -10.53 8.44 -12.06
N THR A 132 -10.90 7.59 -11.10
CA THR A 132 -11.09 6.14 -11.30
C THR A 132 -12.46 5.72 -10.76
N PRO A 133 -13.57 6.26 -11.29
CA PRO A 133 -14.91 6.05 -10.72
C PRO A 133 -15.33 4.58 -10.68
N ARG A 134 -14.93 3.76 -11.65
CA ARG A 134 -15.25 2.32 -11.65
C ARG A 134 -14.52 1.57 -10.54
N LEU A 135 -13.27 1.96 -10.28
CA LEU A 135 -12.51 1.40 -9.17
C LEU A 135 -13.11 1.86 -7.83
N ALA A 136 -13.47 3.14 -7.74
CA ALA A 136 -14.12 3.71 -6.56
C ALA A 136 -15.47 3.05 -6.25
N GLU A 137 -16.22 2.64 -7.27
CA GLU A 137 -17.46 1.89 -7.14
C GLU A 137 -17.23 0.53 -6.48
N LEU A 138 -16.24 -0.26 -6.93
CA LEU A 138 -15.88 -1.52 -6.27
C LEU A 138 -15.51 -1.33 -4.80
N VAL A 139 -14.82 -0.24 -4.47
CA VAL A 139 -14.49 0.10 -3.08
C VAL A 139 -15.76 0.44 -2.28
N ARG A 140 -16.64 1.28 -2.83
CA ARG A 140 -17.91 1.67 -2.19
C ARG A 140 -18.83 0.47 -1.95
N GLU A 141 -18.80 -0.51 -2.84
CA GLU A 141 -19.57 -1.75 -2.74
C GLU A 141 -18.94 -2.80 -1.80
N ASN A 142 -17.79 -2.49 -1.19
CA ASN A 142 -17.00 -3.44 -0.39
C ASN A 142 -16.58 -4.71 -1.19
N ALA A 143 -16.52 -4.62 -2.52
CA ALA A 143 -16.07 -5.72 -3.37
C ALA A 143 -14.55 -5.90 -3.33
N VAL A 144 -13.81 -4.87 -2.93
CA VAL A 144 -12.34 -4.84 -2.85
C VAL A 144 -11.89 -4.16 -1.56
N GLU A 145 -10.91 -4.74 -0.87
CA GLU A 145 -10.30 -4.13 0.32
C GLU A 145 -9.52 -2.87 -0.10
N ALA A 146 -9.78 -1.72 0.51
CA ALA A 146 -9.19 -0.45 0.05
C ALA A 146 -8.52 0.33 1.18
N TYR A 147 -7.30 0.80 0.88
CA TYR A 147 -6.57 1.75 1.70
C TYR A 147 -6.37 3.05 0.92
N ASN A 148 -6.57 4.18 1.61
CA ASN A 148 -6.31 5.50 1.08
C ASN A 148 -5.20 6.16 1.92
N LEU A 149 -3.99 6.17 1.37
CA LEU A 149 -2.80 6.74 2.01
C LEU A 149 -2.56 8.17 1.51
N PRO A 150 -1.92 9.06 2.30
CA PRO A 150 -1.53 10.38 1.83
C PRO A 150 -0.63 10.29 0.59
N LEU A 151 -0.93 11.14 -0.40
CA LEU A 151 -0.13 11.33 -1.62
C LEU A 151 1.13 12.16 -1.35
#